data_AF-A0A7W7I0H8-F1
#
_entry.id   AF-A0A7W7I0H8-F1
#
_cell.length_a   1.000
_cell.length_b   1.000
_cell.length_c   1.000
_cell.angle_alpha   90.00
_cell.angle_beta   90.00
_cell.angle_gamma   90.00
#
_symmetry.space_group_name_H-M   'P 1'
#
loop_
_entity.id
_entity.type
_entity.pdbx_description
1 polymer ?
#
loop_
_entity_poly.entity_id
_entity_poly.type
_entity_poly.pdbx_seq_one_letter_code
_entity_poly.pdbx_strand_id
1 'polypeptide(L)'
;MVQVDVFWSYAIGAGCGAAAARAGMREPAREPLDDRRLTATVLFLACVFAPSGIWLLWRFPGWETMHAAGAHADLPGWLVAAFAVTNISQGVIGYLVARELWRRGHHYLSWLQMPLGYLAMFFVLAYGWDGTGYRRFFAPTTADWRAGGFDPAAFLASDVALTLYAMGLVLVPLLLWMTAGWWSRGLEHPDAPGPARLAGLMLLAIFGLGLGTAAGAAALLTVLGPAAGAVAVAVLVAAAVHPRGAGGLLARPFLAGA
;
A
#
# COMPACT_ATOMS: atom_id res chain seq x y z
N MET A 1 -7.12 -5.95 -9.33
CA MET A 1 -6.50 -6.05 -8.00
C MET A 1 -5.15 -6.73 -8.07
N VAL A 2 -4.97 -7.86 -8.78
CA VAL A 2 -3.64 -8.50 -8.96
C VAL A 2 -2.49 -7.52 -9.28
N GLN A 3 -2.77 -6.50 -10.11
CA GLN A 3 -1.80 -5.44 -10.47
C GLN A 3 -1.49 -4.47 -9.31
N VAL A 4 -2.46 -4.21 -8.44
CA VAL A 4 -2.35 -3.28 -7.32
C VAL A 4 -1.60 -3.90 -6.13
N ASP A 5 -1.70 -5.22 -5.98
CA ASP A 5 -1.12 -5.92 -4.83
C ASP A 5 0.41 -5.88 -4.82
N VAL A 6 1.05 -5.81 -6.01
CA VAL A 6 2.50 -5.56 -6.15
C VAL A 6 2.90 -4.27 -5.42
N PHE A 7 2.15 -3.19 -5.62
CA PHE A 7 2.41 -1.90 -4.99
C PHE A 7 2.03 -1.91 -3.51
N TRP A 8 0.95 -2.60 -3.16
CA TRP A 8 0.51 -2.73 -1.78
C TRP A 8 1.53 -3.50 -0.93
N SER A 9 1.98 -4.67 -1.40
CA SER A 9 3.05 -5.45 -0.79
C SER A 9 4.31 -4.63 -0.62
N TYR A 10 4.75 -3.93 -1.67
CA TYR A 10 5.90 -3.04 -1.59
C TYR A 10 5.72 -1.99 -0.50
N ALA A 11 4.56 -1.33 -0.44
CA ALA A 11 4.26 -0.30 0.56
C ALA A 11 4.30 -0.83 2.00
N ILE A 12 3.71 -2.01 2.24
CA ILE A 12 3.75 -2.71 3.53
C ILE A 12 5.21 -2.98 3.91
N GLY A 13 5.96 -3.60 3.00
CA GLY A 13 7.37 -3.90 3.17
C GLY A 13 8.19 -2.67 3.51
N ALA A 14 8.02 -1.59 2.73
CA ALA A 14 8.70 -0.32 2.92
C ALA A 14 8.39 0.33 4.27
N GLY A 15 7.12 0.34 4.69
CA GLY A 15 6.71 0.84 6.00
C GLY A 15 7.36 0.05 7.14
N CYS A 16 7.37 -1.27 7.03
CA CYS A 16 8.10 -2.15 7.94
C CYS A 16 9.61 -1.89 7.95
N GLY A 17 10.24 -1.73 6.77
CA GLY A 17 11.67 -1.52 6.62
C GLY A 17 12.15 -0.20 7.23
N ALA A 18 11.42 0.89 7.00
CA ALA A 18 11.70 2.18 7.61
C ALA A 18 11.56 2.12 9.15
N ALA A 19 10.46 1.53 9.64
CA ALA A 19 10.24 1.38 11.08
C ALA A 19 11.30 0.49 11.76
N ALA A 20 11.69 -0.59 11.08
CA ALA A 20 12.72 -1.52 11.56
C ALA A 20 14.10 -0.88 11.60
N ALA A 21 14.46 -0.11 10.55
CA ALA A 21 15.72 0.61 10.51
C ALA A 21 15.82 1.65 11.63
N ARG A 22 14.73 2.39 11.89
CA ARG A 22 14.66 3.31 13.04
C ARG A 22 14.85 2.58 14.36
N ALA A 23 14.10 1.50 14.59
CA ALA A 23 14.18 0.72 15.82
C ALA A 23 15.56 0.09 16.05
N GLY A 24 16.27 -0.24 14.97
CA GLY A 24 17.60 -0.85 15.01
C GLY A 24 18.76 0.14 15.00
N MET A 25 18.54 1.46 15.04
CA MET A 25 19.61 2.47 14.92
C MET A 25 20.75 2.32 15.93
N ARG A 26 20.47 1.74 17.11
CA ARG A 26 21.46 1.54 18.18
C ARG A 26 21.98 0.10 18.26
N GLU A 27 21.46 -0.78 17.40
CA GLU A 27 21.90 -2.16 17.32
C GLU A 27 23.08 -2.27 16.34
N PRO A 28 24.01 -3.22 16.53
CA PRO A 28 25.03 -3.51 15.54
C PRO A 28 24.39 -3.80 14.17
N ALA A 29 25.03 -3.33 13.10
CA ALA A 29 24.55 -3.60 11.76
C ALA A 29 24.47 -5.12 11.52
N ARG A 30 23.24 -5.62 11.32
CA ARG A 30 22.99 -7.03 10.98
C ARG A 30 22.79 -7.21 9.48
N GLU A 31 23.23 -8.35 8.97
CA GLU A 31 22.83 -8.78 7.63
C GLU A 31 21.30 -8.92 7.56
N PRO A 32 20.69 -8.75 6.37
CA PRO A 32 19.24 -8.86 6.22
C PRO A 32 18.64 -10.15 6.79
N LEU A 33 19.29 -11.29 6.56
CA LEU A 33 18.79 -12.59 7.02
C LEU A 33 18.82 -12.76 8.54
N ASP A 34 19.66 -11.98 9.24
CA ASP A 34 19.74 -11.97 10.71
C ASP A 34 18.77 -10.96 11.35
N ASP A 35 18.07 -10.15 10.54
CA ASP A 35 17.12 -9.18 11.04
C ASP A 35 15.77 -9.83 11.37
N ARG A 36 15.52 -10.04 12.65
CA ARG A 36 14.24 -10.57 13.16
C ARG A 36 13.02 -9.79 12.67
N ARG A 37 13.17 -8.49 12.38
CA ARG A 37 12.08 -7.65 11.86
C ARG A 37 11.80 -7.96 10.40
N LEU A 38 12.82 -8.28 9.59
CA LEU A 38 12.62 -8.80 8.25
C LEU A 38 11.90 -10.15 8.29
N THR A 39 12.32 -11.06 9.18
CA THR A 39 11.63 -12.35 9.37
C THR A 39 10.15 -12.15 9.72
N ALA A 40 9.85 -11.25 10.66
CA ALA A 40 8.47 -10.93 11.03
C ALA A 40 7.67 -10.35 9.85
N THR A 41 8.26 -9.47 9.05
CA THR A 41 7.64 -8.94 7.82
C THR A 41 7.38 -10.04 6.80
N VAL A 42 8.34 -10.95 6.57
CA VAL A 42 8.17 -12.09 5.66
C VAL A 42 7.05 -13.02 6.14
N LEU A 43 7.00 -13.32 7.45
CA LEU A 43 5.94 -14.15 8.02
C LEU A 43 4.56 -13.47 7.90
N PHE A 44 4.48 -12.16 8.14
CA PHE A 44 3.25 -11.41 7.91
C PHE A 44 2.81 -11.50 6.43
N LEU A 45 3.75 -11.28 5.50
CA LEU A 45 3.45 -11.35 4.07
C LEU A 45 3.03 -12.76 3.64
N ALA A 46 3.72 -13.79 4.10
CA ALA A 46 3.50 -15.17 3.67
C ALA A 46 2.30 -15.84 4.35
N CYS A 47 2.03 -15.52 5.62
CA CYS A 47 0.99 -16.20 6.41
C CYS A 47 -0.32 -15.40 6.50
N VAL A 48 -0.30 -14.09 6.21
CA VAL A 48 -1.49 -13.23 6.34
C VAL A 48 -1.82 -12.55 5.02
N PHE A 49 -0.89 -11.76 4.48
CA PHE A 49 -1.16 -10.92 3.31
C PHE A 49 -1.39 -11.75 2.03
N ALA A 50 -0.41 -12.55 1.61
CA ALA A 50 -0.51 -13.33 0.38
C ALA A 50 -1.69 -14.33 0.41
N PRO A 51 -1.95 -15.06 1.51
CA PRO A 51 -3.14 -15.92 1.61
C PRO A 51 -4.45 -15.15 1.44
N SER A 52 -4.57 -13.92 1.96
CA SER A 52 -5.77 -13.09 1.76
C SER A 52 -5.98 -12.73 0.29
N GLY A 53 -4.92 -12.34 -0.44
CA GLY A 53 -5.00 -12.08 -1.88
C GLY A 53 -5.36 -13.33 -2.66
N ILE A 54 -4.75 -14.49 -2.34
CA ILE A 54 -5.06 -15.76 -3.00
C ILE A 54 -6.52 -16.14 -2.79
N TRP A 55 -7.05 -15.92 -1.58
CA TRP A 55 -8.46 -16.12 -1.29
C TRP A 55 -9.35 -15.21 -2.15
N LEU A 56 -9.01 -13.93 -2.31
CA LEU A 56 -9.77 -13.02 -3.18
C LEU A 56 -9.71 -13.43 -4.65
N LEU A 57 -8.53 -13.80 -5.14
CA LEU A 57 -8.33 -14.31 -6.51
C LEU A 57 -9.15 -15.56 -6.78
N TRP A 58 -9.21 -16.46 -5.80
CA TRP A 58 -10.04 -17.66 -5.88
C TRP A 58 -11.52 -17.31 -5.77
N ARG A 59 -11.97 -16.61 -4.74
CA ARG A 59 -13.40 -16.39 -4.52
C ARG A 59 -14.02 -15.44 -5.56
N PHE A 60 -13.28 -14.44 -6.02
CA PHE A 60 -13.76 -13.35 -6.87
C PHE A 60 -12.82 -13.07 -8.05
N PRO A 61 -12.59 -14.04 -8.96
CA PRO A 61 -11.58 -13.91 -10.02
C PRO A 61 -11.83 -12.72 -10.94
N GLY A 62 -13.09 -12.39 -11.21
CA GLY A 62 -13.47 -11.20 -11.97
C GLY A 62 -13.01 -9.92 -11.30
N TRP A 63 -13.45 -9.69 -10.07
CA TRP A 63 -13.09 -8.49 -9.32
C TRP A 63 -11.57 -8.39 -9.12
N GLU A 64 -10.93 -9.49 -8.72
CA GLU A 64 -9.50 -9.52 -8.43
C GLU A 64 -8.65 -9.20 -9.68
N THR A 65 -9.13 -9.56 -10.87
CA THR A 65 -8.41 -9.26 -12.13
C THR A 65 -8.89 -7.99 -12.83
N MET A 66 -9.65 -7.10 -12.17
CA MET A 66 -10.24 -5.92 -12.82
C MET A 66 -11.13 -6.30 -14.02
N HIS A 67 -11.82 -7.43 -13.90
CA HIS A 67 -12.67 -8.07 -14.90
C HIS A 67 -11.94 -8.50 -16.18
N ALA A 68 -10.63 -8.76 -16.09
CA ALA A 68 -9.87 -9.35 -17.20
C ALA A 68 -10.15 -10.86 -17.33
N ALA A 69 -10.34 -11.57 -16.22
CA ALA A 69 -10.82 -12.95 -16.19
C ALA A 69 -12.31 -12.97 -15.81
N GLY A 70 -13.14 -13.76 -16.50
CA GLY A 70 -14.55 -13.92 -16.16
C GLY A 70 -14.78 -15.02 -15.12
N ALA A 71 -13.94 -16.05 -15.14
CA ALA A 71 -14.03 -17.23 -14.29
C ALA A 71 -12.63 -17.78 -13.94
N HIS A 72 -12.61 -18.76 -13.04
CA HIS A 72 -11.38 -19.48 -12.67
C HIS A 72 -10.69 -20.15 -13.85
N ALA A 73 -11.47 -20.68 -14.81
CA ALA A 73 -10.96 -21.35 -15.98
C ALA A 73 -10.13 -20.42 -16.89
N ASP A 74 -10.32 -19.10 -16.76
CA ASP A 74 -9.57 -18.09 -17.51
C ASP A 74 -8.22 -17.76 -16.84
N LEU A 75 -7.98 -18.23 -15.61
CA LEU A 75 -6.76 -17.97 -14.86
C LEU A 75 -5.72 -19.08 -15.12
N PRO A 76 -4.61 -18.78 -15.81
CA PRO A 76 -3.57 -19.77 -15.97
C PRO A 76 -2.85 -19.99 -14.62
N GLY A 77 -2.52 -21.24 -14.30
CA GLY A 77 -1.93 -21.60 -13.00
C GLY A 77 -0.62 -20.86 -12.67
N TRP A 78 0.18 -20.51 -13.69
CA TRP A 78 1.40 -19.72 -13.50
C TRP A 78 1.11 -18.30 -12.99
N LEU A 79 -0.03 -17.70 -13.35
CA LEU A 79 -0.41 -16.36 -12.89
C LEU A 79 -0.71 -16.39 -11.40
N VAL A 80 -1.40 -17.43 -10.92
CA VAL A 80 -1.68 -17.63 -9.49
C VAL A 80 -0.38 -17.82 -8.70
N ALA A 81 0.54 -18.64 -9.22
CA ALA A 81 1.86 -18.85 -8.60
C ALA A 81 2.69 -17.54 -8.59
N ALA A 82 2.73 -16.83 -9.72
CA ALA A 82 3.42 -15.55 -9.83
C ALA A 82 2.84 -14.53 -8.85
N PHE A 83 1.52 -14.44 -8.75
CA PHE A 83 0.82 -13.56 -7.82
C PHE A 83 1.23 -13.80 -6.37
N ALA A 84 1.23 -15.06 -5.92
CA ALA A 84 1.67 -15.44 -4.58
C ALA A 84 3.14 -15.05 -4.32
N VAL A 85 4.03 -15.36 -5.26
CA VAL A 85 5.46 -15.02 -5.18
C VAL A 85 5.66 -13.51 -5.13
N THR A 86 4.99 -12.75 -6.01
CA THR A 86 5.16 -11.30 -6.09
C THR A 86 4.68 -10.60 -4.83
N ASN A 87 3.60 -11.06 -4.21
CA ASN A 87 3.12 -10.45 -2.97
C ASN A 87 4.15 -10.54 -1.84
N ILE A 88 4.93 -11.62 -1.79
CA ILE A 88 5.99 -11.78 -0.79
C ILE A 88 7.25 -11.04 -1.25
N SER A 89 7.70 -11.25 -2.48
CA SER A 89 8.96 -10.71 -2.97
C SER A 89 8.96 -9.20 -3.02
N GLN A 90 7.85 -8.56 -3.42
CA GLN A 90 7.76 -7.10 -3.48
C GLN A 90 7.77 -6.47 -2.10
N GLY A 91 7.16 -7.11 -1.10
CA GLY A 91 7.26 -6.66 0.28
C GLY A 91 8.67 -6.81 0.85
N VAL A 92 9.39 -7.88 0.50
CA VAL A 92 10.81 -8.00 0.85
C VAL A 92 11.65 -6.91 0.20
N ILE A 93 11.45 -6.63 -1.10
CA ILE A 93 12.16 -5.57 -1.81
C ILE A 93 11.87 -4.20 -1.16
N GLY A 94 10.59 -3.88 -0.90
CA GLY A 94 10.21 -2.64 -0.23
C GLY A 94 10.88 -2.46 1.12
N TYR A 95 10.93 -3.53 1.92
CA TYR A 95 11.64 -3.54 3.20
C TYR A 95 13.12 -3.21 3.04
N LEU A 96 13.81 -3.92 2.14
CA LEU A 96 15.25 -3.78 1.94
C LEU A 96 15.61 -2.38 1.41
N VAL A 97 14.83 -1.86 0.45
CA VAL A 97 15.04 -0.52 -0.12
C VAL A 97 14.84 0.54 0.96
N ALA A 98 13.74 0.50 1.72
CA ALA A 98 13.49 1.47 2.77
C ALA A 98 14.55 1.41 3.87
N ARG A 99 14.97 0.21 4.29
CA ARG A 99 16.03 0.02 5.28
C ARG A 99 17.37 0.57 4.79
N GLU A 100 17.73 0.33 3.53
CA GLU A 100 18.99 0.81 2.96
C GLU A 100 19.00 2.33 2.80
N LEU A 101 17.90 2.92 2.32
CA LEU A 101 17.75 4.38 2.28
C LEU A 101 17.91 5.00 3.66
N TRP A 102 17.35 4.36 4.69
CA TRP A 102 17.50 4.81 6.07
C TRP A 102 18.97 4.78 6.51
N ARG A 103 19.66 3.65 6.30
CA ARG A 103 21.08 3.49 6.68
C ARG A 103 22.01 4.49 5.98
N ARG A 104 21.65 4.94 4.77
CA ARG A 104 22.40 5.96 4.02
C ARG A 104 22.10 7.40 4.45
N GLY A 105 21.27 7.62 5.48
CA GLY A 105 20.88 8.95 5.94
C GLY A 105 19.72 9.57 5.15
N HIS A 106 19.13 8.86 4.18
CA HIS A 106 18.00 9.34 3.40
C HIS A 106 16.66 9.02 4.10
N HIS A 107 16.51 9.46 5.35
CA HIS A 107 15.40 9.07 6.22
C HIS A 107 14.02 9.47 5.67
N TYR A 108 13.92 10.66 5.06
CA TYR A 108 12.69 11.09 4.40
C TYR A 108 12.33 10.20 3.21
N LEU A 109 13.30 9.88 2.36
CA LEU A 109 13.05 9.02 1.19
C LEU A 109 12.71 7.59 1.59
N SER A 110 13.28 7.10 2.70
CA SER A 110 12.94 5.82 3.30
C SER A 110 11.48 5.79 3.75
N TRP A 111 11.05 6.79 4.53
CA TRP A 111 9.66 6.91 4.97
C TRP A 111 8.69 7.07 3.79
N LEU A 112 9.09 7.84 2.77
CA LEU A 112 8.27 8.18 1.61
C LEU A 112 7.94 6.97 0.72
N GLN A 113 8.74 5.89 0.78
CA GLN A 113 8.46 4.67 0.02
C GLN A 113 7.07 4.08 0.31
N MET A 114 6.64 4.09 1.58
CA MET A 114 5.33 3.57 1.98
C MET A 114 4.16 4.35 1.34
N PRO A 115 3.98 5.66 1.57
CA PRO A 115 2.89 6.40 0.98
C PRO A 115 2.95 6.44 -0.55
N LEU A 116 4.14 6.39 -1.17
CA LEU A 116 4.26 6.28 -2.62
C LEU A 116 3.77 4.94 -3.17
N GLY A 117 4.06 3.83 -2.50
CA GLY A 117 3.51 2.52 -2.87
C GLY A 117 1.99 2.50 -2.75
N TYR A 118 1.42 3.09 -1.69
CA TYR A 118 -0.03 3.26 -1.57
C TYR A 118 -0.62 4.20 -2.62
N LEU A 119 0.06 5.29 -2.96
CA LEU A 119 -0.35 6.17 -4.06
C LEU A 119 -0.45 5.40 -5.37
N ALA A 120 0.57 4.61 -5.72
CA ALA A 120 0.56 3.79 -6.93
C ALA A 120 -0.59 2.78 -6.93
N MET A 121 -0.80 2.07 -5.81
CA MET A 121 -1.93 1.16 -5.62
C MET A 121 -3.28 1.88 -5.84
N PHE A 122 -3.53 2.98 -5.13
CA PHE A 122 -4.78 3.74 -5.24
C PHE A 122 -4.96 4.38 -6.61
N PHE A 123 -3.87 4.76 -7.30
CA PHE A 123 -3.95 5.33 -8.64
C PHE A 123 -4.46 4.30 -9.64
N VAL A 124 -3.96 3.06 -9.58
CA VAL A 124 -4.48 1.96 -10.40
C VAL A 124 -5.95 1.66 -10.06
N LEU A 125 -6.34 1.74 -8.79
CA LEU A 125 -7.74 1.59 -8.37
C LEU A 125 -8.64 2.71 -8.87
N ALA A 126 -8.20 3.96 -8.79
CA ALA A 126 -9.01 5.12 -9.14
C ALA A 126 -9.10 5.31 -10.66
N TYR A 127 -7.97 5.30 -11.35
CA TYR A 127 -7.88 5.60 -12.77
C TYR A 127 -7.81 4.33 -13.63
N GLY A 128 -7.00 3.35 -13.24
CA GLY A 128 -6.76 2.16 -14.06
C GLY A 128 -5.98 2.48 -15.34
N TRP A 129 -5.94 1.55 -16.29
CA TRP A 129 -5.22 1.74 -17.56
C TRP A 129 -6.03 2.51 -18.62
N ASP A 130 -7.35 2.61 -18.47
CA ASP A 130 -8.28 3.20 -19.43
C ASP A 130 -9.18 4.29 -18.82
N GLY A 131 -8.87 4.77 -17.62
CA GLY A 131 -9.68 5.76 -16.91
C GLY A 131 -10.94 5.19 -16.22
N THR A 132 -11.16 3.88 -16.27
CA THR A 132 -12.35 3.22 -15.68
C THR A 132 -12.06 2.46 -14.39
N GLY A 133 -10.87 2.62 -13.81
CA GLY A 133 -10.43 1.88 -12.62
C GLY A 133 -11.47 1.85 -11.51
N TYR A 134 -11.98 3.02 -11.10
CA TYR A 134 -12.93 3.09 -10.00
C TYR A 134 -14.23 2.34 -10.31
N ARG A 135 -14.71 2.38 -11.57
CA ARG A 135 -15.93 1.67 -11.98
C ARG A 135 -15.76 0.15 -11.88
N ARG A 136 -14.57 -0.35 -12.23
CA ARG A 136 -14.22 -1.78 -12.08
C ARG A 136 -14.11 -2.17 -10.61
N PHE A 137 -13.50 -1.32 -9.77
CA PHE A 137 -13.40 -1.58 -8.34
C PHE A 137 -14.77 -1.69 -7.67
N PHE A 138 -15.71 -0.79 -8.02
CA PHE A 138 -17.06 -0.76 -7.45
C PHE A 138 -18.06 -1.74 -8.12
N ALA A 139 -17.61 -2.58 -9.05
CA ALA A 139 -18.43 -3.62 -9.67
C ALA A 139 -18.12 -4.99 -9.03
N PRO A 140 -19.02 -5.56 -8.20
CA PRO A 140 -18.75 -6.85 -7.53
C PRO A 140 -18.56 -8.00 -8.51
N THR A 141 -19.27 -7.96 -9.65
CA THR A 141 -19.19 -9.00 -10.69
C THR A 141 -18.87 -8.42 -12.07
N THR A 142 -18.38 -9.28 -12.96
CA THR A 142 -18.14 -8.91 -14.37
C THR A 142 -19.43 -8.56 -15.10
N ALA A 143 -20.58 -9.10 -14.68
CA ALA A 143 -21.88 -8.73 -15.23
C ALA A 143 -22.24 -7.28 -14.85
N ASP A 144 -22.05 -6.90 -13.58
CA ASP A 144 -22.30 -5.54 -13.10
C ASP A 144 -21.41 -4.52 -13.81
N TRP A 145 -20.13 -4.87 -14.00
CA TRP A 145 -19.18 -4.05 -14.76
C TRP A 145 -19.67 -3.82 -16.20
N ARG A 146 -20.07 -4.89 -16.91
CA ARG A 146 -20.55 -4.81 -18.30
C ARG A 146 -21.89 -4.09 -18.42
N ALA A 147 -22.74 -4.16 -17.41
CA ALA A 147 -23.98 -3.39 -17.34
C ALA A 147 -23.70 -1.87 -17.22
N GLY A 148 -22.48 -1.49 -16.86
CA GLY A 148 -22.04 -0.09 -16.79
C GLY A 148 -22.55 0.66 -15.57
N GLY A 149 -23.17 -0.04 -14.62
CA GLY A 149 -23.67 0.52 -13.37
C GLY A 149 -22.55 1.06 -12.50
N PHE A 150 -22.86 2.10 -11.72
CA PHE A 150 -21.98 2.61 -10.67
C PHE A 150 -22.81 2.82 -9.41
N ASP A 151 -22.79 1.83 -8.53
CA ASP A 151 -23.50 1.87 -7.25
C ASP A 151 -22.55 1.53 -6.09
N PRO A 152 -21.85 2.55 -5.56
CA PRO A 152 -20.95 2.37 -4.42
C PRO A 152 -21.67 1.85 -3.18
N ALA A 153 -22.95 2.20 -2.98
CA ALA A 153 -23.69 1.80 -1.79
C ALA A 153 -23.98 0.29 -1.81
N ALA A 154 -24.42 -0.23 -2.97
CA ALA A 154 -24.58 -1.67 -3.15
C ALA A 154 -23.24 -2.42 -3.01
N PHE A 155 -22.15 -1.85 -3.55
CA PHE A 155 -20.82 -2.45 -3.40
C PHE A 155 -20.42 -2.63 -1.92
N LEU A 156 -20.67 -1.65 -1.05
CA LEU A 156 -20.29 -1.72 0.37
C LEU A 156 -20.96 -2.88 1.13
N ALA A 157 -22.08 -3.40 0.63
CA ALA A 157 -22.79 -4.56 1.17
C ALA A 157 -22.52 -5.86 0.39
N SER A 158 -21.69 -5.83 -0.66
CA SER A 158 -21.37 -6.99 -1.48
C SER A 158 -20.47 -7.99 -0.75
N ASP A 159 -20.51 -9.25 -1.20
CA ASP A 159 -19.62 -10.31 -0.70
C ASP A 159 -18.13 -9.94 -0.77
N VAL A 160 -17.74 -9.20 -1.82
CA VAL A 160 -16.37 -8.69 -1.99
C VAL A 160 -16.02 -7.74 -0.84
N ALA A 161 -16.84 -6.71 -0.62
CA ALA A 161 -16.60 -5.73 0.44
C ALA A 161 -16.61 -6.36 1.83
N LEU A 162 -17.58 -7.25 2.12
CA LEU A 162 -17.64 -7.97 3.39
C LEU A 162 -16.39 -8.84 3.62
N THR A 163 -15.88 -9.49 2.58
CA THR A 163 -14.63 -10.25 2.65
C THR A 163 -13.43 -9.34 2.93
N LEU A 164 -13.34 -8.19 2.25
CA LEU A 164 -12.30 -7.20 2.50
C LEU A 164 -12.35 -6.64 3.93
N TYR A 165 -13.53 -6.41 4.49
CA TYR A 165 -13.66 -5.97 5.88
C TYR A 165 -13.17 -7.03 6.86
N ALA A 166 -13.56 -8.29 6.65
CA ALA A 166 -13.13 -9.40 7.49
C ALA A 166 -11.60 -9.58 7.45
N MET A 167 -11.00 -9.51 6.25
CA MET A 167 -9.55 -9.56 6.07
C MET A 167 -8.86 -8.35 6.69
N GLY A 168 -9.40 -7.15 6.45
CA GLY A 168 -8.88 -5.89 6.98
C GLY A 168 -8.87 -5.84 8.50
N LEU A 169 -9.87 -6.44 9.17
CA LEU A 169 -9.95 -6.54 10.62
C LEU A 169 -8.79 -7.33 11.24
N VAL A 170 -8.18 -8.24 10.48
CA VAL A 170 -7.00 -9.01 10.92
C VAL A 170 -5.71 -8.35 10.45
N LEU A 171 -5.64 -8.04 9.16
CA LEU A 171 -4.44 -7.56 8.48
C LEU A 171 -4.02 -6.18 8.99
N VAL A 172 -4.95 -5.23 9.07
CA VAL A 172 -4.62 -3.83 9.40
C VAL A 172 -4.16 -3.69 10.85
N PRO A 173 -4.85 -4.23 11.87
CA PRO A 173 -4.37 -4.11 13.25
C PRO A 173 -3.02 -4.79 13.47
N LEU A 174 -2.80 -5.96 12.87
CA LEU A 174 -1.53 -6.68 13.00
C LEU A 174 -0.38 -5.89 12.38
N LEU A 175 -0.57 -5.37 11.16
CA LEU A 175 0.42 -4.55 10.47
C LEU A 175 0.75 -3.29 11.29
N LEU A 176 -0.27 -2.54 11.70
CA LEU A 176 -0.09 -1.30 12.47
C LEU A 176 0.56 -1.55 13.82
N TRP A 177 0.21 -2.65 14.51
CA TRP A 177 0.84 -3.04 15.76
C TRP A 177 2.34 -3.28 15.58
N MET A 178 2.72 -4.03 14.53
CA MET A 178 4.13 -4.27 14.20
C MET A 178 4.87 -2.98 13.87
N THR A 179 4.38 -2.20 12.90
CA THR A 179 5.09 -1.03 12.39
C THR A 179 5.12 0.12 13.39
N ALA A 180 3.98 0.45 14.01
CA ALA A 180 3.93 1.52 14.99
C ALA A 180 4.69 1.17 16.26
N GLY A 181 4.69 -0.12 16.66
CA GLY A 181 5.49 -0.62 17.77
C GLY A 181 7.00 -0.56 17.52
N TRP A 182 7.45 -0.70 16.27
CA TRP A 182 8.86 -0.51 15.91
C TRP A 182 9.25 0.97 15.88
N TRP A 183 8.41 1.82 15.27
CA TRP A 183 8.61 3.27 15.28
C TRP A 183 8.70 3.82 16.71
N SER A 184 7.74 3.47 17.57
CA SER A 184 7.68 3.95 18.95
C SER A 184 8.93 3.56 19.75
N ARG A 185 9.45 2.33 19.57
CA ARG A 185 10.68 1.90 20.25
C ARG A 185 11.94 2.62 19.77
N GLY A 186 11.97 3.08 18.53
CA GLY A 186 13.10 3.85 18.02
C GLY A 186 13.02 5.36 18.30
N LEU A 187 11.89 5.86 18.81
CA LEU A 187 11.68 7.24 19.21
C LEU A 187 11.78 7.33 20.73
N GLU A 188 13.00 7.26 21.27
CA GLU A 188 13.22 7.33 22.72
C GLU A 188 13.49 8.77 23.17
N HIS A 189 12.43 9.58 23.27
CA HIS A 189 12.46 10.89 23.95
C HIS A 189 11.12 11.14 24.68
N PRO A 190 11.08 11.99 25.72
CA PRO A 190 9.88 12.18 26.56
C PRO A 190 8.61 12.56 25.78
N ASP A 191 8.77 13.36 24.72
CA ASP A 191 7.66 13.82 23.87
C ASP A 191 7.36 12.91 22.66
N ALA A 192 7.93 11.70 22.63
CA ALA A 192 7.78 10.80 21.50
C ALA A 192 6.32 10.35 21.35
N PRO A 193 5.77 10.32 20.11
CA PRO A 193 4.42 9.85 19.89
C PRO A 193 4.32 8.35 20.23
N GLY A 194 3.31 8.00 21.04
CA GLY A 194 3.00 6.61 21.33
C GLY A 194 2.50 5.84 20.10
N PRO A 195 2.44 4.49 20.17
CA PRO A 195 2.12 3.63 19.04
C PRO A 195 0.73 3.91 18.43
N ALA A 196 -0.27 4.24 19.23
CA ALA A 196 -1.61 4.58 18.72
C ALA A 196 -1.60 5.84 17.83
N ARG A 197 -0.86 6.89 18.25
CA ARG A 197 -0.71 8.12 17.46
C ARG A 197 0.06 7.86 16.18
N LEU A 198 1.13 7.07 16.25
CA LEU A 198 1.91 6.66 15.08
C LEU A 198 1.06 5.87 14.08
N ALA A 199 0.24 4.92 14.56
CA ALA A 199 -0.71 4.19 13.72
C ALA A 199 -1.71 5.13 13.03
N GLY A 200 -2.28 6.09 13.76
CA GLY A 200 -3.15 7.12 13.19
C GLY A 200 -2.46 7.98 12.12
N LEU A 201 -1.21 8.39 12.36
CA LEU A 201 -0.41 9.13 11.38
C LEU A 201 -0.06 8.28 10.15
N MET A 202 0.20 6.98 10.31
CA MET A 202 0.40 6.07 9.19
C MET A 202 -0.87 5.96 8.34
N LEU A 203 -2.04 5.78 8.97
CA LEU A 203 -3.32 5.76 8.26
C LEU A 203 -3.59 7.09 7.55
N LEU A 204 -3.26 8.22 8.18
CA LEU A 204 -3.37 9.53 7.56
C LEU A 204 -2.43 9.69 6.36
N ALA A 205 -1.21 9.13 6.41
CA ALA A 205 -0.31 9.09 5.24
C ALA A 205 -0.86 8.18 4.13
N ILE A 206 -1.41 7.02 4.48
CA ILE A 206 -1.98 6.06 3.52
C ILE A 206 -3.18 6.67 2.79
N PHE A 207 -4.18 7.16 3.54
CA PHE A 207 -5.43 7.66 2.96
C PHE A 207 -5.34 9.13 2.53
N GLY A 208 -4.69 9.98 3.32
CA GLY A 208 -4.54 11.39 2.98
C GLY A 208 -3.56 11.59 1.84
N LEU A 209 -2.31 11.12 1.99
CA LEU A 209 -1.28 11.32 0.98
C LEU A 209 -1.39 10.30 -0.16
N GLY A 210 -1.66 9.02 0.11
CA GLY A 210 -1.83 8.00 -0.92
C GLY A 210 -3.13 8.16 -1.70
N LEU A 211 -4.26 7.85 -1.08
CA LEU A 211 -5.58 7.87 -1.73
C LEU A 211 -5.98 9.27 -2.20
N GLY A 212 -5.80 10.31 -1.36
CA GLY A 212 -6.14 11.68 -1.72
C GLY A 212 -5.40 12.18 -2.96
N THR A 213 -4.09 11.92 -3.05
CA THR A 213 -3.29 12.28 -4.24
C THR A 213 -3.68 11.46 -5.46
N ALA A 214 -3.95 10.15 -5.30
CA ALA A 214 -4.40 9.29 -6.39
C ALA A 214 -5.76 9.73 -6.97
N ALA A 215 -6.72 10.08 -6.10
CA ALA A 215 -8.03 10.58 -6.51
C ALA A 215 -7.90 11.94 -7.24
N GLY A 216 -7.08 12.84 -6.71
CA GLY A 216 -6.77 14.11 -7.39
C GLY A 216 -6.12 13.89 -8.76
N ALA A 217 -5.19 12.94 -8.85
CA ALA A 217 -4.55 12.60 -10.11
C ALA A 217 -5.52 12.03 -11.15
N ALA A 218 -6.40 11.11 -10.73
CA ALA A 218 -7.44 10.54 -11.58
C ALA A 218 -8.40 11.62 -12.10
N ALA A 219 -8.80 12.56 -11.24
CA ALA A 219 -9.66 13.69 -11.61
C ALA A 219 -8.98 14.61 -12.63
N LEU A 220 -7.71 14.97 -12.42
CA LEU A 220 -6.94 15.81 -13.35
C LEU A 220 -6.80 15.17 -14.72
N LEU A 221 -6.49 13.87 -14.78
CA LEU A 221 -6.40 13.13 -16.05
C LEU A 221 -7.74 13.04 -16.79
N THR A 222 -8.84 12.95 -16.04
CA THR A 222 -10.19 12.88 -16.62
C THR A 222 -10.65 14.24 -17.16
N VAL A 223 -10.38 15.33 -16.44
CA VAL A 223 -10.85 16.67 -16.80
C VAL A 223 -9.97 17.34 -17.87
N LEU A 224 -8.64 17.20 -17.77
CA LEU A 224 -7.69 17.89 -18.64
C LEU A 224 -7.25 17.02 -19.84
N GLY A 225 -7.67 15.77 -19.88
CA GLY A 225 -7.18 14.78 -20.82
C GLY A 225 -5.74 14.32 -20.54
N PRO A 226 -5.20 13.35 -21.30
CA PRO A 226 -3.96 12.66 -20.94
C PRO A 226 -2.72 13.57 -20.91
N ALA A 227 -2.55 14.46 -21.89
CA ALA A 227 -1.33 15.27 -22.02
C ALA A 227 -1.24 16.36 -20.93
N ALA A 228 -2.24 17.23 -20.84
CA ALA A 228 -2.27 18.28 -19.83
C ALA A 228 -2.47 17.71 -18.41
N GLY A 229 -3.26 16.64 -18.30
CA GLY A 229 -3.45 15.90 -17.06
C GLY A 229 -2.15 15.31 -16.53
N ALA A 230 -1.31 14.70 -17.37
CA ALA A 230 -0.02 14.15 -16.95
C ALA A 230 0.91 15.22 -16.35
N VAL A 231 0.96 16.41 -16.95
CA VAL A 231 1.74 17.54 -16.40
C VAL A 231 1.16 17.98 -15.05
N ALA A 232 -0.16 18.13 -14.96
CA ALA A 232 -0.81 18.51 -13.71
C ALA A 232 -0.62 17.47 -12.59
N VAL A 233 -0.66 16.18 -12.93
CA VAL A 233 -0.37 15.07 -12.01
C VAL A 233 1.07 15.13 -11.53
N ALA A 234 2.03 15.36 -12.41
CA ALA A 234 3.44 15.47 -12.01
C ALA A 234 3.64 16.61 -11.00
N VAL A 235 3.01 17.77 -11.23
CA VAL A 235 3.04 18.91 -10.29
C VAL A 235 2.35 18.55 -8.97
N LEU A 236 1.18 17.92 -9.01
CA LEU A 236 0.44 17.49 -7.82
C LEU A 236 1.28 16.52 -6.96
N VAL A 237 1.82 15.47 -7.58
CA VAL A 237 2.64 14.46 -6.88
C VAL A 237 3.89 15.13 -6.31
N ALA A 238 4.60 15.95 -7.10
CA ALA A 238 5.78 16.66 -6.63
C ALA A 238 5.48 17.57 -5.43
N ALA A 239 4.37 18.30 -5.46
CA ALA A 239 3.94 19.16 -4.35
C ALA A 239 3.55 18.34 -3.10
N ALA A 240 2.82 17.23 -3.29
CA ALA A 240 2.35 16.37 -2.21
C ALA A 240 3.51 15.69 -1.47
N VAL A 241 4.52 15.22 -2.21
CA VAL A 241 5.69 14.50 -1.67
C VAL A 241 6.89 15.40 -1.40
N HIS A 242 6.73 16.72 -1.55
CA HIS A 242 7.81 17.65 -1.24
C HIS A 242 8.11 17.64 0.27
N PRO A 243 9.38 17.69 0.71
CA PRO A 243 9.74 17.74 2.13
C PRO A 243 9.18 18.94 2.91
N ARG A 244 8.76 19.99 2.20
CA ARG A 244 8.06 21.16 2.78
C ARG A 244 6.54 21.13 2.60
N GLY A 245 6.01 20.14 1.90
CA GLY A 245 4.58 19.95 1.64
C GLY A 245 3.93 19.02 2.67
N ALA A 246 2.78 18.47 2.29
CA ALA A 246 1.98 17.58 3.15
C ALA A 246 2.77 16.33 3.58
N GLY A 247 3.49 15.69 2.67
CA GLY A 247 4.32 14.53 2.99
C GLY A 247 5.43 14.86 3.99
N GLY A 248 6.07 16.02 3.86
CA GLY A 248 7.03 16.52 4.84
C GLY A 248 6.44 16.71 6.23
N LEU A 249 5.26 17.34 6.32
CA LEU A 249 4.55 17.55 7.58
C LEU A 249 4.19 16.23 8.27
N LEU A 250 3.70 15.25 7.50
CA LEU A 250 3.33 13.92 8.01
C LEU A 250 4.56 13.08 8.41
N ALA A 251 5.71 13.28 7.77
CA ALA A 251 6.93 12.54 8.08
C ALA A 251 7.60 13.01 9.37
N ARG A 252 7.48 14.31 9.74
CA ARG A 252 8.19 14.90 10.89
C ARG A 252 8.15 14.07 12.19
N PRO A 253 6.99 13.53 12.63
CA PRO A 253 6.94 12.75 13.87
C PRO A 253 7.76 11.45 13.81
N PHE A 254 8.01 10.91 12.62
CA PHE A 254 8.80 9.69 12.40
C PHE A 254 10.29 9.97 12.28
N LEU A 255 10.65 11.18 11.83
CA LEU A 255 12.02 11.58 11.53
C LEU A 255 12.69 12.38 12.65
N ALA A 256 12.00 12.59 13.77
CA ALA A 256 12.54 13.34 14.90
C ALA A 256 13.80 12.67 15.47
N GLY A 257 14.91 13.41 15.54
CA GLY A 257 16.20 12.90 16.01
C GLY A 257 16.80 11.82 15.11
N ALA A 258 16.47 11.83 13.81
CA ALA A 258 17.09 11.02 12.78
C ALA A 258 18.10 11.89 12.00
#